data_AF-H9FJ47-F1
#
_entry.id   AF-H9FJ47-F1
#
_cell.length_a   1.000
_cell.length_b   1.000
_cell.length_c   1.000
_cell.angle_alpha   90.00
_cell.angle_beta   90.00
_cell.angle_gamma   90.00
#
_symmetry.space_group_name_H-M   'P 1'
#
loop_
_entity.id
_entity.type
_entity.pdbx_description
1 polymer ?
#
loop_
_entity_poly.entity_id
_entity_poly.type
_entity_poly.pdbx_seq_one_letter_code
_entity_poly.pdbx_strand_id
1 'polypeptide(L)'
;PFWGSRCELYTAPPSTPPATCLSQYCADKARDGVCDEACNSHACQWDGGDCSLTMENPWANCSSPLPCWDYINNQCDELCNTAECLFDNFECQGNSKTCKYDKYCADHFKDNHCDQGCNSEECGWDGLDCAADQPENLAEGTLVIVVLMPPEQLLQDARSFLRALGTLLHTNLRIERDSQGELMVYPYYGEKSAAMKKQRMTRRSIPGEQEQEVAGSKVFLEIDNRQCVQDSDHCFKNTDAAAALLASHAIQGTLSYPLVSVVSESLTPERTQLLYLLAVAVVIILFIILLGVIMAKRKRKHGSLWLPEGFTLRRDASNHKRREPVGQDAVGLKNLSVQVSEANLIGSGTSEHWVDDEGPQPKKVKAEDEALLSEEDDPIDRRPWTQQHLEAADIRRTPSLALTPPQAE
;
A
#
# COMPACT_ATOMS: atom_id res chain seq x y z
N PRO A 1 21.16 15.30 -17.97
CA PRO A 1 20.83 16.46 -17.11
C PRO A 1 22.12 16.90 -16.40
N PHE A 2 22.33 18.20 -16.23
CA PHE A 2 23.53 18.75 -15.58
C PHE A 2 23.32 18.79 -14.07
N TRP A 3 24.33 18.40 -13.28
CA TRP A 3 24.23 18.31 -11.82
C TRP A 3 25.52 18.76 -11.12
N GLY A 4 25.45 19.01 -9.81
CA GLY A 4 26.59 19.42 -8.97
C GLY A 4 26.85 20.94 -8.95
N SER A 5 27.68 21.39 -8.00
CA SER A 5 28.01 22.81 -7.78
C SER A 5 28.74 23.49 -8.95
N ARG A 6 29.16 22.70 -9.96
CA ARG A 6 29.81 23.17 -11.19
C ARG A 6 29.05 22.80 -12.48
N CYS A 7 27.78 22.38 -12.39
CA CYS A 7 26.97 21.98 -13.54
C CYS A 7 27.69 20.94 -14.42
N GLU A 8 28.15 19.86 -13.82
CA GLU A 8 28.86 18.79 -14.51
C GLU A 8 27.85 17.90 -15.26
N LEU A 9 28.21 17.48 -16.48
CA LEU A 9 27.41 16.56 -17.28
C LEU A 9 27.54 15.16 -16.70
N TYR A 10 26.44 14.57 -16.23
CA TYR A 10 26.41 13.14 -15.94
C TYR A 10 26.44 12.37 -17.26
N THR A 11 27.65 11.97 -17.69
CA THR A 11 27.84 10.89 -18.64
C THR A 11 27.78 9.59 -17.85
N ALA A 12 26.68 8.84 -18.00
CA ALA A 12 26.64 7.46 -17.52
C ALA A 12 27.91 6.75 -18.01
N PRO A 13 28.70 6.12 -17.12
CA PRO A 13 29.86 5.36 -17.55
C PRO A 13 29.41 4.34 -18.62
N PRO A 14 30.23 4.08 -19.65
CA PRO A 14 29.88 3.13 -20.69
C PRO A 14 29.46 1.83 -20.02
N SER A 15 28.20 1.44 -20.26
CA SER A 15 27.55 0.29 -19.63
C SER A 15 28.51 -0.89 -19.63
N THR A 16 29.13 -1.13 -18.48
CA THR A 16 29.74 -2.42 -18.22
C THR A 16 28.60 -3.42 -18.37
N PRO A 17 28.74 -4.51 -19.14
CA PRO A 17 27.68 -5.51 -19.20
C PRO A 17 27.27 -5.85 -17.75
N PRO A 18 25.97 -6.01 -17.46
CA PRO A 18 25.52 -6.24 -16.09
C PRO A 18 26.39 -7.36 -15.53
N ALA A 19 27.15 -7.03 -14.48
CA ALA A 19 27.98 -8.01 -13.79
C ALA A 19 27.02 -9.13 -13.42
N THR A 20 27.15 -10.24 -14.12
CA THR A 20 26.30 -11.41 -13.92
C THR A 20 27.01 -12.23 -12.85
N CYS A 21 26.26 -12.73 -11.87
CA CYS A 21 26.80 -13.64 -10.86
C CYS A 21 27.22 -14.95 -11.54
N LEU A 22 28.40 -14.96 -12.16
CA LEU A 22 28.86 -16.02 -13.06
C LEU A 22 29.63 -17.11 -12.32
N SER A 23 29.87 -16.93 -11.03
CA SER A 23 30.64 -17.85 -10.21
C SER A 23 29.76 -19.02 -9.78
N GLN A 24 30.12 -20.25 -10.17
CA GLN A 24 29.49 -21.47 -9.65
C GLN A 24 29.58 -21.54 -8.12
N TYR A 25 30.68 -21.01 -7.55
CA TYR A 25 30.82 -20.89 -6.10
C TYR A 25 29.64 -20.09 -5.51
N CYS A 26 29.37 -18.88 -5.99
CA CYS A 26 28.28 -18.06 -5.46
C CYS A 26 26.89 -18.66 -5.73
N ALA A 27 26.72 -19.40 -6.83
CA ALA A 27 25.48 -20.13 -7.06
C ALA A 27 25.24 -21.25 -6.03
N ASP A 28 26.30 -21.91 -5.55
CA ASP A 28 26.21 -22.98 -4.56
C ASP A 28 26.06 -22.45 -3.12
N LYS A 29 26.56 -21.23 -2.83
CA LYS A 29 26.50 -20.62 -1.49
C LYS A 29 25.27 -19.77 -1.24
N ALA A 30 24.66 -19.21 -2.30
CA ALA A 30 23.46 -18.40 -2.16
C ALA A 30 22.34 -19.12 -1.36
N ARG A 31 21.83 -18.44 -0.32
CA ARG A 31 20.76 -18.90 0.58
C ARG A 31 21.15 -20.10 1.45
N ASP A 32 22.42 -20.24 1.79
CA ASP A 32 22.87 -21.24 2.75
C ASP A 32 22.82 -20.75 4.22
N GLY A 33 22.48 -19.48 4.40
CA GLY A 33 22.34 -18.81 5.70
C GLY A 33 23.66 -18.33 6.29
N VAL A 34 24.71 -18.25 5.47
CA VAL A 34 26.03 -17.71 5.82
C VAL A 34 26.41 -16.67 4.78
N CYS A 35 26.71 -15.44 5.21
CA CYS A 35 27.22 -14.42 4.30
C CYS A 35 28.63 -14.77 3.81
N ASP A 36 28.78 -15.17 2.55
CA ASP A 36 30.05 -15.29 1.85
C ASP A 36 30.45 -13.94 1.24
N GLU A 37 31.44 -13.27 1.83
CA GLU A 37 31.91 -11.95 1.38
C GLU A 37 32.37 -11.92 -0.08
N ALA A 38 32.87 -13.04 -0.61
CA ALA A 38 33.22 -13.17 -2.03
C ALA A 38 32.02 -13.08 -3.00
N CYS A 39 30.80 -13.27 -2.47
CA CYS A 39 29.52 -13.22 -3.16
C CYS A 39 28.66 -12.02 -2.74
N ASN A 40 29.14 -11.21 -1.79
CA ASN A 40 28.52 -9.99 -1.29
C ASN A 40 28.61 -8.85 -2.33
N SER A 41 27.83 -8.96 -3.40
CA SER A 41 27.76 -7.95 -4.46
C SER A 41 26.34 -7.83 -4.99
N HIS A 42 25.96 -6.64 -5.48
CA HIS A 42 24.66 -6.41 -6.10
C HIS A 42 24.35 -7.41 -7.23
N ALA A 43 25.36 -7.77 -8.04
CA ALA A 43 25.28 -8.78 -9.10
C ALA A 43 24.81 -10.16 -8.62
N CYS A 44 25.24 -10.55 -7.41
CA CYS A 44 24.91 -11.83 -6.77
C CYS A 44 23.80 -11.69 -5.72
N GLN A 45 23.03 -10.59 -5.76
CA GLN A 45 21.97 -10.30 -4.77
C GLN A 45 22.49 -10.37 -3.33
N TRP A 46 23.73 -9.91 -3.10
CA TRP A 46 24.36 -9.93 -1.78
C TRP A 46 24.37 -11.34 -1.18
N ASP A 47 24.95 -12.28 -1.94
CA ASP A 47 24.95 -13.72 -1.66
C ASP A 47 23.54 -14.34 -1.55
N GLY A 48 22.67 -14.00 -2.51
CA GLY A 48 21.30 -14.49 -2.54
C GLY A 48 20.42 -14.02 -1.37
N GLY A 49 20.83 -12.97 -0.67
CA GLY A 49 20.16 -12.42 0.51
C GLY A 49 20.88 -12.69 1.84
N ASP A 50 21.91 -13.55 1.86
CA ASP A 50 22.55 -13.97 3.11
C ASP A 50 23.38 -12.85 3.76
N CYS A 51 23.94 -11.94 2.96
CA CYS A 51 24.66 -10.76 3.46
C CYS A 51 23.75 -9.55 3.74
N SER A 52 22.47 -9.62 3.36
CA SER A 52 21.53 -8.49 3.40
C SER A 52 20.27 -8.82 4.21
N LEU A 53 20.41 -9.61 5.28
CA LEU A 53 19.32 -9.95 6.20
C LEU A 53 18.10 -10.55 5.49
N THR A 54 18.32 -11.47 4.54
CA THR A 54 17.33 -12.13 3.67
C THR A 54 16.66 -11.25 2.61
N MET A 55 17.08 -9.99 2.48
CA MET A 55 16.53 -9.06 1.49
C MET A 55 17.31 -9.10 0.18
N GLU A 56 16.71 -9.56 -0.92
CA GLU A 56 17.43 -9.71 -2.21
C GLU A 56 17.92 -8.38 -2.80
N ASN A 57 17.17 -7.30 -2.66
CA ASN A 57 17.56 -5.97 -3.15
C ASN A 57 17.02 -4.84 -2.24
N PRO A 58 17.87 -4.27 -1.37
CA PRO A 58 17.49 -3.13 -0.52
C PRO A 58 17.11 -1.87 -1.30
N TRP A 59 17.62 -1.69 -2.51
CA TRP A 59 17.35 -0.52 -3.36
C TRP A 59 16.26 -0.79 -4.41
N ALA A 60 15.39 -1.78 -4.20
CA ALA A 60 14.36 -2.15 -5.18
C ALA A 60 13.42 -1.00 -5.55
N ASN A 61 13.11 -0.10 -4.60
CA ASN A 61 12.25 1.07 -4.81
C ASN A 61 13.03 2.33 -5.22
N CYS A 62 14.37 2.30 -5.19
CA CYS A 62 15.19 3.44 -5.50
C CYS A 62 15.10 3.77 -7.00
N SER A 63 14.54 4.93 -7.31
CA SER A 63 14.38 5.41 -8.70
C SER A 63 15.53 6.30 -9.17
N SER A 64 16.64 6.32 -8.44
CA SER A 64 17.82 7.12 -8.80
C SER A 64 18.47 6.60 -10.08
N PRO A 65 19.00 7.48 -10.95
CA PRO A 65 19.82 7.05 -12.09
C PRO A 65 21.21 6.53 -11.66
N LEU A 66 21.60 6.71 -10.39
CA LEU A 66 22.84 6.18 -9.83
C LEU A 66 22.58 4.81 -9.20
N PRO A 67 23.53 3.87 -9.31
CA PRO A 67 23.53 2.66 -8.50
C PRO A 67 23.89 2.99 -7.05
N CYS A 68 22.93 3.51 -6.26
CA CYS A 68 23.20 4.07 -4.92
C CYS A 68 23.92 3.12 -3.95
N TRP A 69 23.84 1.80 -4.17
CA TRP A 69 24.62 0.82 -3.40
C TRP A 69 26.14 0.90 -3.61
N ASP A 70 26.61 1.44 -4.75
CA ASP A 70 28.03 1.67 -5.04
C ASP A 70 28.53 3.05 -4.55
N TYR A 71 27.61 3.91 -4.08
CA TYR A 71 27.87 5.31 -3.72
C TYR A 71 27.81 5.58 -2.22
N ILE A 72 27.80 4.55 -1.38
CA ILE A 72 27.99 4.69 0.08
C ILE A 72 29.48 5.01 0.34
N ASN A 73 29.84 6.29 0.32
CA ASN A 73 31.22 6.72 0.13
C ASN A 73 31.70 7.80 1.12
N ASN A 74 30.91 8.07 2.17
CA ASN A 74 31.06 9.17 3.13
C ASN A 74 31.02 10.57 2.49
N GLN A 75 30.30 10.73 1.39
CA GLN A 75 30.05 12.03 0.75
C GLN A 75 28.58 12.14 0.38
N CYS A 76 28.04 13.34 0.48
CA CYS A 76 26.65 13.57 0.12
C CYS A 76 26.44 13.46 -1.40
N ASP A 77 25.75 12.40 -1.82
CA ASP A 77 25.21 12.16 -3.15
C ASP A 77 23.70 12.46 -3.16
N GLU A 78 23.35 13.72 -3.44
CA GLU A 78 21.95 14.21 -3.42
C GLU A 78 20.97 13.42 -4.31
N LEU A 79 21.46 12.71 -5.33
CA LEU A 79 20.63 11.84 -6.16
C LEU A 79 20.22 10.53 -5.46
N CYS A 80 20.94 10.13 -4.42
CA CYS A 80 20.65 8.99 -3.55
C CYS A 80 19.98 9.42 -2.24
N ASN A 81 19.90 10.72 -1.96
CA ASN A 81 19.30 11.30 -0.76
C ASN A 81 17.76 11.36 -0.81
N THR A 82 17.12 10.20 -0.99
CA THR A 82 15.65 10.05 -0.94
C THR A 82 15.30 8.85 -0.07
N ALA A 83 14.09 8.82 0.52
CA ALA A 83 13.68 7.72 1.38
C ALA A 83 13.78 6.35 0.68
N GLU A 84 13.38 6.28 -0.59
CA GLU A 84 13.44 5.04 -1.40
C GLU A 84 14.87 4.61 -1.75
N CYS A 85 15.81 5.53 -1.70
CA CYS A 85 17.25 5.29 -1.89
C CYS A 85 18.02 5.32 -0.56
N LEU A 86 17.30 5.15 0.57
CA LEU A 86 17.86 5.02 1.91
C LEU A 86 18.63 6.26 2.40
N PHE A 87 18.16 7.44 1.99
CA PHE A 87 18.72 8.76 2.36
C PHE A 87 20.23 8.88 2.17
N ASP A 88 20.78 8.20 1.15
CA ASP A 88 22.22 8.16 0.91
C ASP A 88 23.01 7.74 2.15
N ASN A 89 22.50 6.73 2.88
CA ASN A 89 23.08 6.27 4.15
C ASN A 89 23.26 7.40 5.19
N PHE A 90 22.40 8.42 5.12
CA PHE A 90 22.43 9.66 5.91
C PHE A 90 23.70 10.51 5.75
N GLU A 91 24.51 10.30 4.71
CA GLU A 91 25.76 11.03 4.45
C GLU A 91 25.53 12.50 4.10
N CYS A 92 24.33 12.83 3.61
CA CYS A 92 23.90 14.21 3.32
C CYS A 92 23.49 15.02 4.55
N GLN A 93 23.31 14.40 5.71
CA GLN A 93 23.12 15.17 6.94
C GLN A 93 24.46 15.83 7.29
N GLY A 94 24.55 17.15 7.14
CA GLY A 94 25.79 17.95 7.18
C GLY A 94 26.56 17.96 8.50
N ASN A 95 26.30 17.02 9.39
CA ASN A 95 26.94 16.78 10.66
C ASN A 95 26.92 15.27 10.96
N SER A 96 27.78 14.46 10.33
CA SER A 96 28.10 13.12 10.83
C SER A 96 28.80 13.25 12.18
N LYS A 97 28.02 13.49 13.23
CA LYS A 97 28.44 13.65 14.60
C LYS A 97 28.18 12.32 15.28
N THR A 98 29.21 11.72 15.82
CA THR A 98 29.06 10.61 16.75
C THR A 98 28.54 11.12 18.09
N CYS A 99 27.75 10.33 18.80
CA CYS A 99 27.30 10.66 20.15
C CYS A 99 28.48 10.99 21.09
N LYS A 100 28.57 12.24 21.56
CA LYS A 100 29.74 12.75 22.29
C LYS A 100 29.96 12.04 23.64
N TYR A 101 28.88 11.80 24.37
CA TYR A 101 28.90 11.14 25.69
C TYR A 101 28.33 9.72 25.59
N ASP A 102 28.74 8.98 24.55
CA ASP A 102 28.13 7.70 24.17
C ASP A 102 27.91 6.74 25.34
N LYS A 103 28.93 6.50 26.17
CA LYS A 103 28.80 5.61 27.33
C LYS A 103 27.75 6.08 28.33
N TYR A 104 27.74 7.37 28.66
CA TYR A 104 26.76 7.92 29.61
C TYR A 104 25.35 7.82 29.04
N CYS A 105 25.18 8.18 27.77
CA CYS A 105 23.88 8.12 27.09
C CYS A 105 23.40 6.69 26.89
N ALA A 106 24.29 5.72 26.66
CA ALA A 106 23.92 4.31 26.63
C ALA A 106 23.38 3.82 27.97
N ASP A 107 24.02 4.21 29.08
CA ASP A 107 23.64 3.79 30.43
C ASP A 107 22.29 4.39 30.89
N HIS A 108 21.94 5.60 30.41
CA HIS A 108 20.71 6.33 30.78
C HIS A 108 19.59 6.27 29.72
N PHE A 109 19.84 5.66 28.56
CA PHE A 109 18.85 5.57 27.49
C PHE A 109 17.55 4.89 27.95
N LYS A 110 16.42 5.60 27.85
CA LYS A 110 15.08 5.06 28.15
C LYS A 110 14.95 4.56 29.59
N ASP A 111 15.51 5.31 30.53
CA ASP A 111 15.45 5.05 31.96
C ASP A 111 14.32 5.81 32.69
N ASN A 112 13.53 6.60 31.97
CA ASN A 112 12.47 7.51 32.42
C ASN A 112 12.99 8.79 33.09
N HIS A 113 14.24 9.16 32.84
CA HIS A 113 14.82 10.44 33.23
C HIS A 113 15.30 11.18 31.99
N CYS A 114 14.92 12.45 31.83
CA CYS A 114 15.38 13.24 30.70
C CYS A 114 16.81 13.75 30.92
N ASP A 115 17.75 13.18 30.18
CA ASP A 115 19.13 13.61 30.06
C ASP A 115 19.32 14.50 28.83
N GLN A 116 19.25 15.82 29.03
CA GLN A 116 19.36 16.80 27.94
C GLN A 116 20.69 16.72 27.16
N GLY A 117 21.75 16.15 27.76
CA GLY A 117 23.02 15.90 27.08
C GLY A 117 22.98 14.74 26.06
N CYS A 118 21.94 13.91 26.12
CA CYS A 118 21.68 12.75 25.27
C CYS A 118 20.46 12.94 24.36
N ASN A 119 19.71 14.03 24.56
CA ASN A 119 18.56 14.41 23.75
C ASN A 119 18.99 15.05 22.42
N SER A 120 19.63 14.25 21.56
CA SER A 120 20.01 14.60 20.19
C SER A 120 19.88 13.40 19.26
N GLU A 121 19.75 13.65 17.96
CA GLU A 121 19.61 12.62 16.91
C GLU A 121 20.72 11.57 17.00
N GLU A 122 21.98 12.00 17.07
CA GLU A 122 23.13 11.08 17.08
C GLU A 122 23.24 10.19 18.32
N CYS A 123 22.55 10.57 19.41
CA CYS A 123 22.51 9.81 20.65
C CYS A 123 21.18 9.03 20.81
N GLY A 124 20.24 9.18 19.87
CA GLY A 124 18.93 8.52 19.87
C GLY A 124 17.87 9.21 20.75
N TRP A 125 17.94 10.54 20.89
CA TRP A 125 17.00 11.37 21.68
C TRP A 125 16.72 10.84 23.09
N ASP A 126 17.76 10.32 23.74
CA ASP A 126 17.66 9.75 25.09
C ASP A 126 16.56 8.69 25.26
N GLY A 127 16.22 7.97 24.18
CA GLY A 127 15.16 6.97 24.19
C GLY A 127 13.75 7.55 24.39
N LEU A 128 13.56 8.83 24.07
CA LEU A 128 12.33 9.62 24.23
C LEU A 128 11.97 10.03 25.67
N ASP A 129 12.90 9.90 26.63
CA ASP A 129 12.63 10.32 28.02
C ASP A 129 12.37 11.83 28.15
N CYS A 130 12.96 12.63 27.27
CA CYS A 130 12.70 14.08 27.17
C CYS A 130 11.42 14.44 26.37
N ALA A 131 10.74 13.47 25.78
CA ALA A 131 9.59 13.65 24.90
C ALA A 131 8.33 12.93 25.40
N ALA A 132 8.27 12.60 26.70
CA ALA A 132 7.19 11.83 27.30
C ALA A 132 5.79 12.48 27.13
N ASP A 133 5.73 13.81 27.14
CA ASP A 133 4.48 14.58 26.99
C ASP A 133 4.01 14.71 25.53
N GLN A 134 4.85 14.37 24.56
CA GLN A 134 4.49 14.45 23.14
C GLN A 134 3.73 13.18 22.70
N PRO A 135 2.70 13.32 21.84
CA PRO A 135 2.01 12.15 21.30
C PRO A 135 2.95 11.31 20.42
N GLU A 136 2.69 10.01 20.38
CA GLU A 136 3.39 9.09 19.47
C GLU A 136 3.13 9.44 18.02
N ASN A 137 4.16 9.30 17.18
CA ASN A 137 4.07 9.48 15.73
C ASN A 137 4.66 8.25 15.04
N LEU A 138 3.86 7.16 15.01
CA LEU A 138 4.34 5.87 14.54
C LEU A 138 4.43 5.82 13.01
N ALA A 139 5.50 5.22 12.49
CA ALA A 139 5.59 4.87 11.07
C ALA A 139 4.62 3.73 10.73
N GLU A 140 4.24 3.64 9.46
CA GLU A 140 3.35 2.57 8.98
C GLU A 140 4.07 1.21 8.90
N GLY A 141 3.40 0.18 9.42
CA GLY A 141 3.89 -1.20 9.43
C GLY A 141 4.79 -1.53 10.64
N THR A 142 5.20 -2.79 10.72
CA THR A 142 6.01 -3.34 11.81
C THR A 142 7.31 -3.91 11.26
N LEU A 143 8.43 -3.57 11.88
CA LEU A 143 9.72 -4.21 11.64
C LEU A 143 9.79 -5.54 12.39
N VAL A 144 9.86 -6.65 11.66
CA VAL A 144 10.04 -7.98 12.21
C VAL A 144 11.48 -8.42 12.03
N ILE A 145 12.20 -8.55 13.13
CA ILE A 145 13.64 -8.87 13.15
C ILE A 145 13.85 -10.23 13.82
N VAL A 146 14.71 -11.06 13.21
CA VAL A 146 15.25 -12.25 13.86
C VAL A 146 16.68 -11.96 14.31
N VAL A 147 16.98 -12.20 15.59
CA VAL A 147 18.29 -11.98 16.21
C VAL A 147 18.75 -13.23 16.94
N LEU A 148 20.03 -13.60 16.82
CA LEU A 148 20.61 -14.78 17.48
C LEU A 148 20.92 -14.55 18.97
N MET A 149 19.91 -14.13 19.72
CA MET A 149 19.94 -14.02 21.18
C MET A 149 18.63 -14.59 21.75
N PRO A 150 18.66 -15.41 22.81
CA PRO A 150 17.46 -15.90 23.46
C PRO A 150 16.56 -14.75 23.98
N PRO A 151 15.23 -14.94 24.05
CA PRO A 151 14.30 -13.89 24.46
C PRO A 151 14.65 -13.24 25.80
N GLU A 152 15.05 -14.03 26.78
CA GLU A 152 15.41 -13.54 28.11
C GLU A 152 16.64 -12.62 28.07
N GLN A 153 17.64 -12.96 27.25
CA GLN A 153 18.84 -12.15 27.08
C GLN A 153 18.54 -10.87 26.30
N LEU A 154 17.76 -10.98 25.20
CA LEU A 154 17.36 -9.82 24.41
C LEU A 154 16.54 -8.83 25.24
N LEU A 155 15.62 -9.31 26.08
CA LEU A 155 14.82 -8.46 26.96
C LEU A 155 15.66 -7.78 28.05
N GLN A 156 16.68 -8.45 28.59
CA GLN A 156 17.63 -7.84 29.53
C GLN A 156 18.46 -6.73 28.88
N ASP A 157 18.78 -6.86 27.60
CA ASP A 157 19.58 -5.89 26.83
C ASP A 157 18.73 -5.00 25.90
N ALA A 158 17.41 -4.93 26.13
CA ALA A 158 16.47 -4.31 25.21
C ALA A 158 16.76 -2.81 24.97
N ARG A 159 17.22 -2.08 25.99
CA ARG A 159 17.58 -0.66 25.87
C ARG A 159 18.75 -0.46 24.90
N SER A 160 19.82 -1.21 25.08
CA SER A 160 21.00 -1.19 24.20
C SER A 160 20.63 -1.60 22.77
N PHE A 161 19.81 -2.64 22.62
CA PHE A 161 19.33 -3.12 21.32
C PHE A 161 18.52 -2.06 20.57
N LEU A 162 17.53 -1.44 21.25
CA LEU A 162 16.71 -0.38 20.67
C LEU A 162 17.54 0.87 20.37
N ARG A 163 18.50 1.23 21.23
CA ARG A 163 19.42 2.35 21.00
C ARG A 163 20.26 2.12 19.77
N ALA A 164 20.92 0.97 19.66
CA ALA A 164 21.80 0.66 18.54
C ALA A 164 21.07 0.73 17.19
N LEU A 165 19.90 0.09 17.11
CA LEU A 165 19.10 0.13 15.88
C LEU A 165 18.49 1.52 15.64
N GLY A 166 18.05 2.22 16.70
CA GLY A 166 17.49 3.57 16.58
C GLY A 166 18.51 4.58 16.06
N THR A 167 19.75 4.55 16.56
CA THR A 167 20.83 5.41 16.07
C THR A 167 21.24 5.09 14.64
N LEU A 168 21.15 3.82 14.20
CA LEU A 168 21.40 3.45 12.80
C LEU A 168 20.28 3.94 11.87
N LEU A 169 19.03 3.93 12.34
CA LEU A 169 17.87 4.38 11.58
C LEU A 169 17.56 5.87 11.74
N HIS A 170 18.37 6.61 12.51
CA HIS A 170 18.15 8.02 12.82
C HIS A 170 16.72 8.31 13.34
N THR A 171 16.18 7.41 14.16
CA THR A 171 14.83 7.51 14.75
C THR A 171 14.74 6.70 16.04
N ASN A 172 13.59 6.71 16.70
CA ASN A 172 13.36 5.93 17.92
C ASN A 172 12.59 4.65 17.62
N LEU A 173 13.00 3.55 18.26
CA LEU A 173 12.33 2.26 18.16
C LEU A 173 11.73 1.86 19.51
N ARG A 174 10.64 1.09 19.45
CA ARG A 174 10.10 0.37 20.60
C ARG A 174 9.64 -1.02 20.20
N ILE A 175 9.68 -1.95 21.15
CA ILE A 175 9.11 -3.29 20.96
C ILE A 175 7.59 -3.16 20.96
N GLU A 176 6.95 -3.69 19.92
CA GLU A 176 5.50 -3.73 19.79
C GLU A 176 4.87 -4.52 20.94
N ARG A 177 3.66 -4.14 21.34
CA ARG A 177 2.89 -4.84 22.36
C ARG A 177 1.70 -5.54 21.74
N ASP A 178 1.42 -6.74 22.20
CA ASP A 178 0.26 -7.49 21.75
C ASP A 178 -1.05 -6.94 22.36
N SER A 179 -2.18 -7.58 22.01
CA SER A 179 -3.50 -7.21 22.55
C SER A 179 -3.65 -7.30 24.08
N GLN A 180 -2.74 -8.02 24.76
CA GLN A 180 -2.70 -8.13 26.22
C GLN A 180 -1.73 -7.12 26.85
N GLY A 181 -0.98 -6.37 26.03
CA GLY A 181 0.03 -5.42 26.47
C GLY A 181 1.41 -6.04 26.69
N GLU A 182 1.61 -7.31 26.34
CA GLU A 182 2.89 -8.02 26.48
C GLU A 182 3.83 -7.69 25.32
N LEU A 183 5.13 -7.65 25.58
CA LEU A 183 6.13 -7.37 24.56
C LEU A 183 6.18 -8.50 23.53
N MET A 184 6.11 -8.16 22.25
CA MET A 184 6.13 -9.11 21.14
C MET A 184 7.55 -9.61 20.83
N VAL A 185 8.09 -10.41 21.76
CA VAL A 185 9.37 -11.13 21.64
C VAL A 185 9.11 -12.62 21.76
N TYR A 186 9.38 -13.36 20.69
CA TYR A 186 9.07 -14.79 20.61
C TYR A 186 10.34 -15.62 20.37
N PRO A 187 10.43 -16.86 20.88
CA PRO A 187 11.57 -17.72 20.63
C PRO A 187 11.67 -18.10 19.14
N TYR A 188 12.88 -18.02 18.60
CA TYR A 188 13.23 -18.46 17.25
C TYR A 188 14.03 -19.77 17.31
N TYR A 189 13.59 -20.78 16.55
CA TYR A 189 14.17 -22.13 16.59
C TYR A 189 15.00 -22.49 15.34
N GLY A 190 15.29 -21.53 14.46
CA GLY A 190 16.06 -21.74 13.22
C GLY A 190 15.35 -22.56 12.14
N GLU A 191 15.88 -22.55 10.92
CA GLU A 191 15.29 -23.28 9.78
C GLU A 191 15.54 -24.80 9.84
N LYS A 192 16.68 -25.23 10.41
CA LYS A 192 17.04 -26.66 10.54
C LYS A 192 16.01 -27.45 11.36
N SER A 193 15.32 -26.79 12.29
CA SER A 193 14.29 -27.43 13.11
C SER A 193 12.96 -27.67 12.37
N ALA A 194 12.65 -26.86 11.34
CA ALA A 194 11.50 -27.09 10.45
C ALA A 194 11.68 -28.35 9.58
N ALA A 195 12.91 -28.60 9.11
CA ALA A 195 13.27 -29.80 8.36
C ALA A 195 13.19 -31.08 9.21
N MET A 196 13.65 -31.04 10.47
CA MET A 196 13.50 -32.17 11.41
C MET A 196 12.03 -32.50 11.73
N LYS A 197 11.15 -31.51 11.70
CA LYS A 197 9.69 -31.70 11.88
C LYS A 197 9.07 -32.51 10.73
N LYS A 198 9.54 -32.33 9.48
CA LYS A 198 9.11 -33.14 8.33
C LYS A 198 9.60 -34.59 8.39
N GLN A 199 10.81 -34.85 8.91
CA GLN A 199 11.32 -36.22 9.05
C GLN A 199 10.68 -37.02 10.20
N ARG A 200 10.29 -36.38 11.31
CA ARG A 200 9.68 -37.07 12.48
C ARG A 200 8.27 -37.62 12.23
N MET A 201 7.55 -37.18 11.20
CA MET A 201 6.25 -37.78 10.81
C MET A 201 6.37 -39.22 10.27
N THR A 202 7.59 -39.72 10.01
CA THR A 202 7.82 -41.09 9.49
C THR A 202 8.39 -42.08 10.50
N ARG A 203 8.76 -41.65 11.71
CA ARG A 203 9.28 -42.55 12.76
C ARG A 203 8.58 -42.33 14.11
N ARG A 204 7.75 -43.30 14.50
CA ARG A 204 7.25 -43.47 15.88
C ARG A 204 8.44 -43.59 16.83
N SER A 205 8.83 -42.47 17.44
CA SER A 205 9.89 -42.40 18.44
C SER A 205 9.35 -41.68 19.67
N ILE A 206 9.66 -42.25 20.82
CA ILE A 206 9.21 -41.97 22.20
C ILE A 206 9.17 -40.47 22.52
N PRO A 207 8.17 -39.97 23.29
CA PRO A 207 8.13 -38.57 23.75
C PRO A 207 9.13 -38.38 24.90
N GLY A 208 10.40 -38.23 24.55
CA GLY A 208 11.34 -37.50 25.41
C GLY A 208 11.22 -36.03 25.08
N GLU A 209 10.95 -35.19 26.09
CA GLU A 209 11.05 -33.74 26.05
C GLU A 209 12.50 -33.36 25.73
N GLN A 210 12.88 -33.42 24.45
CA GLN A 210 14.00 -32.63 23.97
C GLN A 210 13.48 -31.20 23.88
N GLU A 211 13.74 -30.42 24.93
CA GLU A 211 13.65 -28.97 24.88
C GLU A 211 14.32 -28.52 23.58
N GLN A 212 13.52 -27.99 22.68
CA GLN A 212 14.02 -27.52 21.40
C GLN A 212 14.88 -26.30 21.70
N GLU A 213 16.19 -26.40 21.47
CA GLU A 213 17.13 -25.34 21.79
C GLU A 213 16.73 -24.06 21.04
N VAL A 214 16.46 -23.00 21.82
CA VAL A 214 16.07 -21.70 21.29
C VAL A 214 17.30 -21.07 20.65
N ALA A 215 17.29 -20.96 19.32
CA ALA A 215 18.41 -20.42 18.55
C ALA A 215 18.50 -18.89 18.63
N GLY A 216 17.40 -18.20 18.92
CA GLY A 216 17.36 -16.75 19.02
C GLY A 216 15.97 -16.22 19.34
N SER A 217 15.70 -14.99 18.93
CA SER A 217 14.43 -14.29 19.12
C SER A 217 13.90 -13.74 17.81
N LYS A 218 12.58 -13.77 17.65
CA LYS A 218 11.83 -12.96 16.69
C LYS A 218 11.19 -11.80 17.46
N VAL A 219 11.57 -10.57 17.14
CA VAL A 219 11.10 -9.35 17.78
C VAL A 219 10.36 -8.47 16.78
N PHE A 220 9.25 -7.89 17.22
CA PHE A 220 8.43 -6.95 16.46
C PHE A 220 8.69 -5.54 16.99
N LEU A 221 9.04 -4.61 16.11
CA LEU A 221 9.43 -3.25 16.44
C LEU A 221 8.57 -2.22 15.69
N GLU A 222 8.21 -1.15 16.39
CA GLU A 222 7.59 0.04 15.84
C GLU A 222 8.60 1.18 15.81
N ILE A 223 8.53 2.01 14.76
CA ILE A 223 9.29 3.27 14.66
C ILE A 223 8.41 4.40 15.20
N ASP A 224 8.95 5.20 16.12
CA ASP A 224 8.29 6.38 16.67
C ASP A 224 9.06 7.65 16.27
N ASN A 225 8.52 8.35 15.27
CA ASN A 225 9.13 9.53 14.69
C ASN A 225 8.80 10.83 15.45
N ARG A 226 8.24 10.78 16.66
CA ARG A 226 7.78 12.00 17.36
C ARG A 226 8.86 13.06 17.49
N GLN A 227 10.12 12.66 17.73
CA GLN A 227 11.26 13.58 17.75
C GLN A 227 11.98 13.71 16.41
N CYS A 228 12.06 12.63 15.62
CA CYS A 228 12.68 12.68 14.29
C CYS A 228 12.11 13.84 13.45
N VAL A 229 10.77 13.98 13.38
CA VAL A 229 10.12 15.01 12.55
C VAL A 229 10.27 16.44 13.08
N GLN A 230 10.73 16.62 14.32
CA GLN A 230 10.99 17.95 14.87
C GLN A 230 12.38 18.47 14.48
N ASP A 231 13.35 17.57 14.36
CA ASP A 231 14.74 17.91 14.12
C ASP A 231 15.16 17.72 12.64
N SER A 232 14.48 16.84 11.89
CA SER A 232 14.87 16.41 10.54
C SER A 232 13.69 16.09 9.63
N ASP A 233 13.87 16.27 8.32
CA ASP A 233 12.93 15.81 7.29
C ASP A 233 13.21 14.36 6.85
N HIS A 234 14.32 13.76 7.31
CA HIS A 234 14.79 12.44 6.89
C HIS A 234 14.24 11.31 7.77
N CYS A 235 12.91 11.26 7.94
CA CYS A 235 12.24 10.25 8.76
C CYS A 235 11.54 9.21 7.89
N PHE A 236 11.59 7.94 8.31
CA PHE A 236 10.90 6.85 7.62
C PHE A 236 9.38 6.90 7.88
N LYS A 237 8.59 7.09 6.83
CA LYS A 237 7.11 7.07 6.93
C LYS A 237 6.54 5.66 7.09
N ASN A 238 7.24 4.66 6.56
CA ASN A 238 6.90 3.25 6.67
C ASN A 238 8.16 2.44 7.03
N THR A 239 7.94 1.17 7.35
CA THR A 239 9.00 0.27 7.80
C THR A 239 9.78 -0.40 6.64
N ASP A 240 9.37 -0.24 5.38
CA ASP A 240 10.02 -0.85 4.21
C ASP A 240 11.44 -0.31 4.00
N ALA A 241 11.57 1.02 3.93
CA ALA A 241 12.85 1.68 3.74
C ALA A 241 13.77 1.52 4.96
N ALA A 242 13.21 1.45 6.18
CA ALA A 242 13.97 1.16 7.38
C ALA A 242 14.55 -0.27 7.39
N ALA A 243 13.75 -1.26 6.96
CA ALA A 243 14.22 -2.64 6.79
C ALA A 243 15.35 -2.73 5.75
N ALA A 244 15.20 -2.01 4.64
CA ALA A 244 16.21 -1.93 3.60
C ALA A 244 17.50 -1.25 4.08
N LEU A 245 17.41 -0.21 4.91
CA LEU A 245 18.60 0.42 5.49
C LEU A 245 19.35 -0.53 6.43
N LEU A 246 18.64 -1.30 7.28
CA LEU A 246 19.29 -2.32 8.11
C LEU A 246 20.00 -3.40 7.26
N ALA A 247 19.39 -3.80 6.14
CA ALA A 247 20.00 -4.71 5.19
C ALA A 247 21.25 -4.10 4.53
N SER A 248 21.23 -2.80 4.19
CA SER A 248 22.41 -2.06 3.72
C SER A 248 23.55 -2.06 4.75
N HIS A 249 23.23 -1.82 6.03
CA HIS A 249 24.23 -1.90 7.11
C HIS A 249 24.81 -3.31 7.30
N ALA A 250 24.00 -4.35 7.06
CA ALA A 250 24.46 -5.74 7.08
C ALA A 250 25.45 -6.02 5.95
N ILE A 251 25.15 -5.57 4.73
CA ILE A 251 26.04 -5.66 3.56
C ILE A 251 27.40 -5.02 3.87
N GLN A 252 27.41 -3.87 4.56
CA GLN A 252 28.61 -3.15 4.95
C GLN A 252 29.34 -3.76 6.17
N GLY A 253 28.73 -4.73 6.88
CA GLY A 253 29.28 -5.32 8.09
C GLY A 253 29.32 -4.39 9.31
N THR A 254 28.39 -3.42 9.39
CA THR A 254 28.38 -2.36 10.42
C THR A 254 27.41 -2.62 11.58
N LEU A 255 26.65 -3.71 11.53
CA LEU A 255 25.70 -4.07 12.59
C LEU A 255 26.41 -4.55 13.87
N SER A 256 25.95 -4.06 15.01
CA SER A 256 26.47 -4.45 16.34
C SER A 256 25.79 -5.68 16.93
N TYR A 257 24.60 -6.03 16.45
CA TYR A 257 23.82 -7.19 16.89
C TYR A 257 23.79 -8.29 15.82
N PRO A 258 23.73 -9.58 16.21
CA PRO A 258 23.71 -10.70 15.28
C PRO A 258 22.31 -10.90 14.67
N LEU A 259 21.92 -9.97 13.80
CA LEU A 259 20.66 -10.03 13.06
C LEU A 259 20.76 -11.08 11.95
N VAL A 260 19.68 -11.83 11.73
CA VAL A 260 19.57 -12.88 10.70
C VAL A 260 18.68 -12.43 9.56
N SER A 261 17.55 -11.81 9.90
CA SER A 261 16.57 -11.36 8.91
C SER A 261 15.86 -10.12 9.39
N VAL A 262 15.45 -9.26 8.46
CA VAL A 262 14.55 -8.13 8.69
C VAL A 262 13.45 -8.14 7.63
N VAL A 263 12.21 -7.97 8.07
CA VAL A 263 11.05 -7.89 7.20
C VAL A 263 10.16 -6.74 7.67
N SER A 264 9.60 -6.00 6.73
CA SER A 264 8.53 -5.04 6.99
C SER A 264 7.18 -5.74 6.79
N GLU A 265 6.37 -5.81 7.84
CA GLU A 265 5.00 -6.29 7.78
C GLU A 265 4.04 -5.08 7.74
N SER A 266 3.38 -4.88 6.60
CA SER A 266 2.38 -3.81 6.47
C SER A 266 1.03 -4.26 7.01
N LEU A 267 0.42 -3.44 7.87
CA LEU A 267 -0.96 -3.55 8.33
C LEU A 267 -1.95 -3.14 7.22
N THR A 268 -1.79 -3.64 6.00
CA THR A 268 -2.83 -3.42 5.00
C THR A 268 -4.07 -4.20 5.42
N PRO A 269 -5.26 -3.57 5.54
CA PRO A 269 -6.48 -4.34 5.68
C PRO A 269 -6.54 -5.24 4.46
N GLU A 270 -6.66 -6.56 4.67
CA GLU A 270 -6.61 -7.52 3.58
C GLU A 270 -7.50 -7.02 2.44
N ARG A 271 -6.98 -7.06 1.21
CA ARG A 271 -7.70 -6.66 -0.01
C ARG A 271 -9.11 -7.26 -0.10
N THR A 272 -9.35 -8.36 0.60
CA THR A 272 -10.64 -9.04 0.82
C THR A 272 -11.69 -8.15 1.50
N GLN A 273 -11.30 -7.32 2.47
CA GLN A 273 -12.19 -6.47 3.25
C GLN A 273 -12.71 -5.27 2.44
N LEU A 274 -11.87 -4.68 1.59
CA LEU A 274 -12.28 -3.65 0.62
C LEU A 274 -13.23 -4.20 -0.45
N LEU A 275 -12.97 -5.40 -0.95
CA LEU A 275 -13.88 -6.09 -1.88
C LEU A 275 -15.23 -6.40 -1.23
N TYR A 276 -15.24 -6.78 0.05
CA TYR A 276 -16.47 -7.02 0.79
C TYR A 276 -17.29 -5.74 0.98
N LEU A 277 -16.65 -4.61 1.32
CA LEU A 277 -17.32 -3.32 1.44
C LEU A 277 -17.91 -2.83 0.11
N LEU A 278 -17.17 -2.99 -0.99
CA LEU A 278 -17.68 -2.71 -2.34
C LEU A 278 -18.87 -3.60 -2.69
N ALA A 279 -18.80 -4.90 -2.38
CA ALA A 279 -19.91 -5.82 -2.62
C ALA A 279 -21.16 -5.43 -1.82
N VAL A 280 -21.02 -5.05 -0.55
CA VAL A 280 -22.12 -4.58 0.29
C VAL A 280 -22.72 -3.29 -0.26
N ALA A 281 -21.89 -2.33 -0.70
CA ALA A 281 -22.35 -1.08 -1.29
C ALA A 281 -23.20 -1.32 -2.55
N VAL A 282 -22.76 -2.22 -3.44
CA VAL A 282 -23.52 -2.60 -4.65
C VAL A 282 -24.89 -3.20 -4.30
N VAL A 283 -24.96 -4.07 -3.29
CA VAL A 283 -26.22 -4.67 -2.84
C VAL A 283 -27.20 -3.62 -2.32
N ILE A 284 -26.71 -2.63 -1.56
CA ILE A 284 -27.53 -1.53 -1.04
C ILE A 284 -28.09 -0.68 -2.19
N ILE A 285 -27.27 -0.35 -3.19
CA ILE A 285 -27.70 0.41 -4.38
C ILE A 285 -28.79 -0.34 -5.13
N LEU A 286 -28.62 -1.65 -5.35
CA LEU A 286 -29.64 -2.49 -6.00
C LEU A 286 -30.95 -2.52 -5.21
N PHE A 287 -30.88 -2.56 -3.88
CA PHE A 287 -32.07 -2.51 -3.02
C PHE A 287 -32.79 -1.16 -3.12
N ILE A 288 -32.07 -0.04 -3.16
CA ILE A 288 -32.64 1.30 -3.35
C ILE A 288 -33.33 1.39 -4.72
N ILE A 289 -32.70 0.89 -5.78
CA ILE A 289 -33.29 0.86 -7.13
C ILE A 289 -34.59 0.02 -7.12
N LEU A 290 -34.56 -1.16 -6.50
CA LEU A 290 -35.74 -2.02 -6.39
C LEU A 290 -36.90 -1.32 -5.66
N LEU A 291 -36.62 -0.66 -4.53
CA LEU A 291 -37.60 0.13 -3.79
C LEU A 291 -38.15 1.29 -4.63
N GLY A 292 -37.28 2.00 -5.36
CA GLY A 292 -37.67 3.08 -6.28
C GLY A 292 -38.64 2.59 -7.37
N VAL A 293 -38.36 1.43 -7.99
CA VAL A 293 -39.22 0.82 -9.00
C VAL A 293 -40.58 0.40 -8.42
N ILE A 294 -40.61 -0.16 -7.20
CA ILE A 294 -41.86 -0.55 -6.52
C ILE A 294 -42.72 0.69 -6.21
N MET A 295 -42.12 1.77 -5.69
CA MET A 295 -42.83 3.03 -5.40
C MET A 295 -43.35 3.69 -6.68
N ALA A 296 -42.56 3.70 -7.76
CA ALA A 296 -42.97 4.24 -9.05
C ALA A 296 -44.13 3.43 -9.67
N LYS A 297 -44.12 2.10 -9.56
CA LYS A 297 -45.24 1.24 -9.99
C LYS A 297 -46.51 1.45 -9.18
N ARG A 298 -46.41 1.76 -7.87
CA ARG A 298 -47.58 2.09 -7.03
C ARG A 298 -48.24 3.40 -7.44
N LYS A 299 -47.47 4.43 -7.83
CA LYS A 299 -48.02 5.75 -8.21
C LYS A 299 -48.81 5.76 -9.53
N ARG A 300 -48.63 4.78 -10.42
CA ARG A 300 -49.31 4.76 -11.74
C ARG A 300 -50.71 4.09 -11.75
N LYS A 301 -51.28 3.68 -10.61
CA LYS A 301 -52.50 2.84 -10.59
C LYS A 301 -53.85 3.52 -10.34
N HIS A 302 -53.95 4.84 -10.19
CA HIS A 302 -55.27 5.51 -10.10
C HIS A 302 -55.29 6.85 -10.83
N GLY A 303 -55.48 6.82 -12.15
CA GLY A 303 -56.04 7.96 -12.89
C GLY A 303 -57.56 7.81 -12.90
N SER A 304 -58.28 8.48 -12.01
CA SER A 304 -59.75 8.52 -12.04
C SER A 304 -60.20 9.30 -13.27
N LEU A 305 -60.81 8.63 -14.25
CA LEU A 305 -61.56 9.31 -15.32
C LEU A 305 -62.73 10.06 -14.68
N TRP A 306 -62.73 11.39 -14.82
CA TRP A 306 -63.79 12.25 -14.31
C TRP A 306 -65.07 12.04 -15.13
N LEU A 307 -66.15 11.57 -14.49
CA LEU A 307 -67.50 11.58 -15.05
C LEU A 307 -68.28 12.74 -14.40
N PRO A 308 -69.03 13.55 -15.19
CA PRO A 308 -69.83 14.65 -14.66
C PRO A 308 -70.96 14.16 -13.73
N GLU A 309 -71.33 15.00 -12.77
CA GLU A 309 -72.29 14.68 -11.71
C GLU A 309 -73.69 14.37 -12.28
N GLY A 310 -74.25 13.21 -11.91
CA GLY A 310 -75.60 12.77 -12.29
C GLY A 310 -75.71 11.37 -12.86
N PHE A 311 -74.59 10.72 -13.23
CA PHE A 311 -74.62 9.35 -13.74
C PHE A 311 -74.64 8.33 -12.59
N THR A 312 -75.81 7.77 -12.28
CA THR A 312 -75.94 6.63 -11.36
C THR A 312 -75.97 5.32 -12.18
N LEU A 313 -74.85 4.60 -12.23
CA LEU A 313 -74.89 3.20 -12.64
C LEU A 313 -75.47 2.38 -11.50
N ARG A 314 -76.77 2.05 -11.59
CA ARG A 314 -77.39 0.99 -10.80
C ARG A 314 -76.57 -0.28 -11.01
N ARG A 315 -75.86 -0.70 -9.96
CA ARG A 315 -75.18 -2.00 -9.94
C ARG A 315 -76.15 -3.01 -9.36
N ASP A 316 -76.91 -3.67 -10.22
CA ASP A 316 -77.57 -4.92 -9.87
C ASP A 316 -76.50 -5.97 -9.57
N ALA A 317 -76.62 -6.59 -8.39
CA ALA A 317 -75.81 -7.71 -7.98
C ALA A 317 -76.29 -8.96 -8.73
N SER A 318 -75.60 -9.32 -9.82
CA SER A 318 -75.76 -10.63 -10.40
C SER A 318 -74.50 -11.02 -11.20
N ASN A 319 -74.01 -12.22 -10.89
CA ASN A 319 -73.04 -13.01 -11.64
C ASN A 319 -72.97 -12.65 -13.14
N HIS A 320 -71.78 -12.55 -13.72
CA HIS A 320 -71.46 -13.28 -14.95
C HIS A 320 -70.00 -13.05 -15.38
N LYS A 321 -69.32 -14.18 -15.62
CA LYS A 321 -68.23 -14.37 -16.60
C LYS A 321 -68.30 -13.33 -17.71
N ARG A 322 -67.30 -12.43 -17.80
CA ARG A 322 -67.17 -11.50 -18.93
C ARG A 322 -66.15 -12.03 -19.93
N ARG A 323 -66.68 -12.26 -21.13
CA ARG A 323 -66.06 -12.74 -22.37
C ARG A 323 -64.90 -11.86 -22.83
N GLU A 324 -63.92 -12.51 -23.45
CA GLU A 324 -62.86 -11.90 -24.26
C GLU A 324 -63.46 -11.16 -25.48
N PRO A 325 -62.98 -9.95 -25.81
CA PRO A 325 -63.23 -9.37 -27.12
C PRO A 325 -62.30 -10.00 -28.15
N VAL A 326 -62.93 -10.62 -29.14
CA VAL A 326 -62.33 -11.28 -30.30
C VAL A 326 -61.88 -10.23 -31.31
N GLY A 327 -60.61 -10.27 -31.70
CA GLY A 327 -60.08 -9.83 -33.00
C GLY A 327 -58.91 -10.77 -33.29
N GLN A 328 -58.98 -11.70 -34.27
CA GLN A 328 -58.96 -11.42 -35.70
C GLN A 328 -57.78 -10.46 -35.95
N ASP A 329 -56.54 -10.93 -35.98
CA ASP A 329 -56.02 -11.81 -37.02
C ASP A 329 -54.99 -12.84 -36.52
N ALA A 330 -55.31 -14.11 -36.73
CA ALA A 330 -54.36 -15.21 -36.67
C ALA A 330 -53.86 -15.51 -38.10
N VAL A 331 -52.65 -15.06 -38.40
CA VAL A 331 -51.79 -15.63 -39.44
C VAL A 331 -50.43 -15.74 -38.74
N GLY A 332 -50.05 -16.84 -38.11
CA GLY A 332 -50.09 -18.21 -38.61
C GLY A 332 -48.80 -18.45 -39.38
N LEU A 333 -47.72 -18.81 -38.68
CA LEU A 333 -46.63 -19.67 -39.19
C LEU A 333 -45.74 -20.17 -38.05
N LYS A 334 -46.09 -21.39 -37.66
CA LYS A 334 -45.32 -22.50 -37.07
C LYS A 334 -43.82 -22.26 -36.82
N ASN A 335 -43.44 -22.40 -35.54
CA ASN A 335 -42.19 -23.06 -35.17
C ASN A 335 -42.28 -24.53 -35.56
N LEU A 336 -41.40 -24.98 -36.45
CA LEU A 336 -41.03 -26.39 -36.52
C LEU A 336 -39.57 -26.53 -36.10
N SER A 337 -39.41 -27.11 -34.92
CA SER A 337 -38.27 -27.88 -34.48
C SER A 337 -37.77 -28.84 -35.57
N VAL A 338 -36.46 -28.87 -35.79
CA VAL A 338 -35.74 -30.11 -36.13
C VAL A 338 -34.36 -30.02 -35.47
N GLN A 339 -34.19 -30.81 -34.41
CA GLN A 339 -32.90 -31.35 -34.00
C GLN A 339 -32.33 -32.17 -35.16
N VAL A 340 -31.00 -32.29 -35.28
CA VAL A 340 -30.30 -33.60 -35.33
C VAL A 340 -28.85 -33.46 -35.82
N SER A 341 -27.96 -34.00 -34.98
CA SER A 341 -26.68 -34.69 -35.19
C SER A 341 -25.50 -34.08 -35.95
N GLU A 342 -24.40 -34.02 -35.19
CA GLU A 342 -23.08 -34.62 -35.47
C GLU A 342 -22.82 -35.23 -36.85
N ALA A 343 -21.73 -34.80 -37.49
CA ALA A 343 -20.71 -35.70 -38.05
C ALA A 343 -19.47 -34.90 -38.52
N ASN A 344 -18.30 -35.33 -38.02
CA ASN A 344 -16.97 -35.46 -38.64
C ASN A 344 -16.57 -34.53 -39.81
N LEU A 345 -15.34 -33.98 -39.76
CA LEU A 345 -14.20 -34.43 -40.59
C LEU A 345 -12.98 -33.48 -40.51
N ILE A 346 -11.81 -34.08 -40.67
CA ILE A 346 -10.45 -33.55 -40.61
C ILE A 346 -10.00 -33.08 -42.02
N GLY A 347 -9.07 -32.11 -42.08
CA GLY A 347 -8.17 -31.88 -43.24
C GLY A 347 -7.98 -30.39 -43.55
N SER A 348 -6.84 -29.75 -43.23
CA SER A 348 -5.52 -29.78 -43.88
C SER A 348 -5.46 -29.07 -45.24
N GLY A 349 -4.68 -27.98 -45.29
CA GLY A 349 -3.77 -27.67 -46.41
C GLY A 349 -4.15 -26.55 -47.38
N THR A 350 -3.25 -25.53 -47.46
CA THR A 350 -2.79 -24.81 -48.68
C THR A 350 -3.83 -23.98 -49.46
N SER A 351 -3.62 -22.78 -50.05
CA SER A 351 -2.47 -21.94 -50.35
C SER A 351 -2.98 -20.73 -51.18
N GLU A 352 -2.26 -19.61 -51.17
CA GLU A 352 -2.17 -18.55 -52.22
C GLU A 352 -3.39 -17.63 -52.42
N HIS A 353 -3.33 -16.34 -52.02
CA HIS A 353 -2.83 -15.18 -52.79
C HIS A 353 -3.52 -14.98 -54.14
N TRP A 354 -4.32 -13.92 -54.28
CA TRP A 354 -4.40 -13.04 -55.48
C TRP A 354 -5.17 -11.74 -55.16
N VAL A 355 -4.48 -10.62 -55.39
CA VAL A 355 -4.89 -9.27 -55.84
C VAL A 355 -6.27 -8.70 -55.49
N ASP A 356 -6.24 -7.49 -54.93
CA ASP A 356 -7.34 -6.52 -54.97
C ASP A 356 -6.76 -5.18 -55.46
N ASP A 357 -7.28 -4.67 -56.58
CA ASP A 357 -6.96 -3.35 -57.14
C ASP A 357 -8.25 -2.69 -57.68
N GLU A 358 -8.49 -1.51 -57.11
CA GLU A 358 -9.09 -0.31 -57.69
C GLU A 358 -10.64 -0.13 -57.74
N GLY A 359 -11.11 0.80 -56.91
CA GLY A 359 -12.43 1.47 -57.04
C GLY A 359 -12.82 2.37 -55.86
N PRO A 360 -12.90 3.72 -55.96
CA PRO A 360 -12.72 4.64 -54.82
C PRO A 360 -13.98 5.32 -54.21
N GLN A 361 -13.86 5.67 -52.91
CA GLN A 361 -14.36 6.83 -52.12
C GLN A 361 -15.81 7.35 -52.30
N PRO A 362 -16.52 7.66 -51.18
CA PRO A 362 -16.39 9.00 -50.60
C PRO A 362 -16.38 9.11 -49.05
N LYS A 363 -15.41 9.90 -48.54
CA LYS A 363 -15.49 10.94 -47.48
C LYS A 363 -16.93 11.34 -47.10
N LYS A 364 -17.36 11.56 -45.84
CA LYS A 364 -16.77 12.01 -44.56
C LYS A 364 -17.87 11.82 -43.48
N VAL A 365 -17.52 11.50 -42.23
CA VAL A 365 -18.01 12.23 -41.04
C VAL A 365 -16.88 12.28 -40.02
N LYS A 366 -16.63 13.49 -39.51
CA LYS A 366 -15.58 13.89 -38.57
C LYS A 366 -16.12 13.65 -37.15
N ALA A 367 -15.42 12.88 -36.33
CA ALA A 367 -15.60 12.85 -34.89
C ALA A 367 -14.23 13.09 -34.28
N GLU A 368 -14.11 14.26 -33.68
CA GLU A 368 -12.94 14.76 -32.97
C GLU A 368 -13.16 14.52 -31.47
N ASP A 369 -12.13 13.92 -30.86
CA ASP A 369 -11.72 13.87 -29.45
C ASP A 369 -12.77 13.79 -28.34
N GLU A 370 -12.68 12.70 -27.57
CA GLU A 370 -12.93 12.78 -26.13
C GLU A 370 -11.75 12.09 -25.41
N ALA A 371 -10.84 12.95 -24.97
CA ALA A 371 -9.76 12.64 -24.06
C ALA A 371 -10.35 12.28 -22.69
N LEU A 372 -9.86 11.18 -22.13
CA LEU A 372 -10.07 10.80 -20.74
C LEU A 372 -9.38 11.83 -19.85
N LEU A 373 -10.16 12.65 -19.16
CA LEU A 373 -9.68 13.45 -18.03
C LEU A 373 -10.21 12.85 -16.73
N SER A 374 -9.24 12.68 -15.83
CA SER A 374 -9.31 12.36 -14.42
C SER A 374 -10.07 13.42 -13.62
N GLU A 375 -10.68 12.96 -12.53
CA GLU A 375 -11.27 13.78 -11.48
C GLU A 375 -10.19 14.66 -10.81
N GLU A 376 -10.17 15.94 -11.16
CA GLU A 376 -9.62 17.03 -10.35
C GLU A 376 -10.72 18.10 -10.19
N ASP A 377 -10.77 18.71 -9.01
CA ASP A 377 -11.76 19.66 -8.52
C ASP A 377 -12.33 20.62 -9.58
N ASP A 378 -13.64 20.54 -9.81
CA ASP A 378 -14.39 21.56 -10.55
C ASP A 378 -14.27 22.91 -9.79
N PRO A 379 -13.68 23.96 -10.39
CA PRO A 379 -13.60 25.26 -9.74
C PRO A 379 -15.02 25.80 -9.54
N ILE A 380 -15.43 25.97 -8.29
CA ILE A 380 -16.71 26.58 -7.91
C ILE A 380 -16.89 27.91 -8.68
N ASP A 381 -17.83 27.92 -9.63
CA ASP A 381 -18.13 29.10 -10.44
C ASP A 381 -18.71 30.21 -9.55
N ARG A 382 -17.87 31.20 -9.21
CA ARG A 382 -18.26 32.37 -8.41
C ARG A 382 -18.96 33.46 -9.23
N ARG A 383 -19.35 33.18 -10.48
CA ARG A 383 -20.04 34.16 -11.31
C ARG A 383 -21.44 34.46 -10.73
N PRO A 384 -21.79 35.74 -10.54
CA PRO A 384 -23.13 36.11 -10.11
C PRO A 384 -24.15 35.75 -11.21
N TRP A 385 -25.31 35.24 -10.79
CA TRP A 385 -26.36 34.81 -11.72
C TRP A 385 -26.83 35.97 -12.58
N THR A 386 -26.87 35.76 -13.90
CA THR A 386 -27.48 36.73 -14.82
C THR A 386 -29.01 36.70 -14.68
N GLN A 387 -29.68 37.76 -15.13
CA GLN A 387 -31.13 37.92 -14.99
C GLN A 387 -31.93 36.78 -15.63
N GLN A 388 -31.41 36.17 -16.70
CA GLN A 388 -32.00 35.01 -17.36
C GLN A 388 -31.99 33.74 -16.49
N HIS A 389 -30.96 33.57 -15.63
CA HIS A 389 -30.90 32.47 -14.66
C HIS A 389 -31.88 32.68 -13.50
N LEU A 390 -32.11 33.92 -13.08
CA LEU A 390 -33.06 34.25 -12.03
C LEU A 390 -34.52 34.03 -12.46
N GLU A 391 -34.84 34.33 -13.72
CA GLU A 391 -36.17 34.05 -14.30
C GLU A 391 -36.43 32.55 -14.49
N ALA A 392 -35.42 31.78 -14.91
CA ALA A 392 -35.53 30.33 -15.02
C ALA A 392 -35.74 29.62 -13.67
N ALA A 393 -35.26 30.22 -12.58
CA ALA A 393 -35.40 29.70 -11.21
C ALA A 393 -36.68 30.19 -10.49
N ASP A 394 -37.52 31.02 -11.14
CA ASP A 394 -38.76 31.59 -10.61
C ASP A 394 -38.60 32.28 -9.23
N ILE A 395 -37.42 32.87 -8.98
CA ILE A 395 -37.11 33.60 -7.73
C ILE A 395 -37.58 35.04 -7.89
N ARG A 396 -38.82 35.32 -7.52
CA ARG A 396 -39.36 36.69 -7.52
C ARG A 396 -38.90 37.44 -6.26
N ARG A 397 -38.00 38.41 -6.43
CA ARG A 397 -37.66 39.37 -5.35
C ARG A 397 -38.92 40.13 -4.94
N THR A 398 -39.38 39.93 -3.70
CA THR A 398 -40.39 40.78 -3.07
C THR A 398 -39.80 42.16 -2.79
N PRO A 399 -40.43 43.27 -3.24
CA PRO A 399 -39.95 44.61 -2.91
C PRO A 399 -40.36 44.98 -1.48
N SER A 400 -39.36 45.29 -0.65
CA SER A 400 -39.52 45.99 0.62
C SER A 400 -39.85 47.46 0.36
N LEU A 401 -41.04 47.90 0.76
CA LEU A 401 -41.41 49.32 0.79
C LEU A 401 -42.52 49.56 1.83
N ALA A 402 -42.37 50.71 2.50
CA ALA A 402 -43.26 51.37 3.46
C ALA A 402 -43.21 50.89 4.93
N LEU A 403 -43.26 51.71 5.98
CA LEU A 403 -43.00 53.14 6.29
C LEU A 403 -43.36 53.26 7.81
N THR A 404 -42.44 53.82 8.63
CA THR A 404 -42.53 54.66 9.88
C THR A 404 -43.91 54.98 10.54
N PRO A 405 -44.08 55.50 11.81
CA PRO A 405 -43.16 56.30 12.67
C PRO A 405 -43.36 56.05 14.23
N PRO A 406 -43.25 57.03 15.18
CA PRO A 406 -42.06 57.40 15.98
C PRO A 406 -42.26 57.42 17.53
N GLN A 407 -41.27 57.98 18.25
CA GLN A 407 -41.20 58.40 19.68
C GLN A 407 -40.75 57.32 20.67
N ALA A 408 -40.08 57.60 21.78
CA ALA A 408 -39.21 58.67 22.30
C ALA A 408 -38.81 58.16 23.71
N GLU A 409 -37.55 58.32 24.11
CA GLU A 409 -37.06 58.76 25.43
C GLU A 409 -35.53 58.70 25.49
#